data_AF-A0A0N0H363-F1
#
_entry.id   AF-A0A0N0H363-F1
#
_cell.length_a   1.000
_cell.length_b   1.000
_cell.length_c   1.000
_cell.angle_alpha   90.00
_cell.angle_beta   90.00
_cell.angle_gamma   90.00
#
_symmetry.space_group_name_H-M   'P 1'
#
loop_
_entity.id
_entity.type
_entity.pdbx_description
1 polymer ?
#
loop_
_entity_poly.entity_id
_entity_poly.type
_entity_poly.pdbx_seq_one_letter_code
_entity_poly.pdbx_strand_id
1 'polypeptide(L)'
;MTRVWEWNRPVTVREVLEDLQKERSIAYTTVMTVLDNLHQKGWVRREAEGRAYRYEAVSTRAAYSAALMNEAWSASDNPAAALVAFFDMMSPEQRHALRDAVRMVQIDDPESTDPESREETEEAEETTPERAEERATGEGDEPGAGAGGTGR
;
A
#
# COMPACT_ATOMS: atom_id res chain seq x y z
N MET A 1 7.55 5.32 -25.88
CA MET A 1 6.74 5.25 -24.65
C MET A 1 7.18 6.26 -23.60
N THR A 2 8.46 6.34 -23.21
CA THR A 2 8.95 7.24 -22.13
C THR A 2 8.32 8.65 -22.12
N ARG A 3 8.44 9.41 -23.23
CA ARG A 3 7.85 10.76 -23.34
C ARG A 3 6.32 10.78 -23.17
N VAL A 4 5.63 9.80 -23.74
CA VAL A 4 4.17 9.69 -23.67
C VAL A 4 3.72 9.43 -22.22
N TRP A 5 4.49 8.63 -21.47
CA TRP A 5 4.25 8.42 -20.03
C TRP A 5 4.61 9.65 -19.18
N GLU A 6 5.75 10.28 -19.44
CA GLU A 6 6.22 11.44 -18.67
C GLU A 6 5.28 12.64 -18.82
N TRP A 7 4.76 12.89 -20.01
CA TRP A 7 3.87 14.02 -20.27
C TRP A 7 2.44 13.80 -19.80
N ASN A 8 2.03 12.54 -19.60
CA ASN A 8 0.71 12.15 -19.09
C ASN A 8 -0.46 12.94 -19.72
N ARG A 9 -0.39 13.18 -21.03
CA ARG A 9 -1.39 13.92 -21.82
C ARG A 9 -1.38 13.47 -23.28
N PRO A 10 -2.45 13.72 -24.06
CA PRO A 10 -2.45 13.54 -25.51
C PRO A 10 -1.32 14.29 -26.21
N VAL A 11 -0.55 13.60 -27.04
CA VAL A 11 0.61 14.16 -27.75
C VAL A 11 0.58 13.87 -29.24
N THR A 12 1.04 14.82 -30.03
CA THR A 12 1.16 14.69 -31.48
C THR A 12 2.52 14.09 -31.88
N VAL A 13 2.59 13.54 -33.08
CA VAL A 13 3.87 13.09 -33.69
C VAL A 13 4.91 14.22 -33.69
N ARG A 14 4.45 15.46 -33.92
CA ARG A 14 5.32 16.63 -33.99
C ARG A 14 5.93 16.98 -32.64
N GLU A 15 5.13 16.99 -31.57
CA GLU A 15 5.63 17.23 -30.21
C GLU A 15 6.68 16.17 -29.81
N VAL A 16 6.39 14.89 -30.08
CA VAL A 16 7.33 13.80 -29.77
C VAL A 16 8.61 13.93 -30.62
N LEU A 17 8.49 14.30 -31.89
CA LEU A 17 9.63 14.52 -32.77
C LEU A 17 10.52 15.65 -32.24
N GLU A 18 9.94 16.81 -31.96
CA GLU A 18 10.66 18.01 -31.51
C GLU A 18 11.44 17.74 -30.21
N ASP A 19 10.88 16.93 -29.31
CA ASP A 19 11.60 16.52 -28.10
C ASP A 19 12.74 15.54 -28.39
N LEU A 20 12.49 14.48 -29.18
CA LEU A 20 13.52 13.49 -29.52
C LEU A 20 14.69 14.10 -30.31
N GLN A 21 14.43 15.13 -31.12
CA GLN A 21 15.44 15.83 -31.89
C GLN A 21 16.46 16.59 -31.04
N LYS A 22 16.16 16.86 -29.77
CA LYS A 22 17.12 17.45 -28.82
C LYS A 22 18.28 16.50 -28.50
N GLU A 23 18.05 15.20 -28.62
CA GLU A 23 19.03 14.16 -28.25
C GLU A 23 19.62 13.45 -29.47
N ARG A 24 18.87 13.35 -30.57
CA ARG A 24 19.30 12.60 -31.77
C ARG A 24 18.62 13.06 -33.04
N SER A 25 19.29 12.89 -34.17
CA SER A 25 18.64 13.05 -35.48
C SER A 25 17.66 11.90 -35.74
N ILE A 26 16.40 12.24 -35.99
CA ILE A 26 15.33 11.28 -36.30
C ILE A 26 14.33 11.91 -37.26
N ALA A 27 13.83 11.11 -38.20
CA ALA A 27 12.86 11.54 -39.19
C ALA A 27 11.43 11.52 -38.63
N TYR A 28 10.58 12.42 -39.14
CA TYR A 28 9.17 12.52 -38.77
C TYR A 28 8.40 11.20 -39.00
N THR A 29 8.63 10.57 -40.16
CA THR A 29 7.97 9.30 -40.52
C THR A 29 8.37 8.17 -39.58
N THR A 30 9.60 8.14 -39.07
CA THR A 30 10.00 7.17 -38.05
C THR A 30 9.18 7.32 -36.77
N VAL A 31 9.00 8.55 -36.28
CA VAL A 31 8.18 8.81 -35.09
C VAL A 31 6.72 8.45 -35.35
N MET A 32 6.20 8.83 -36.53
CA MET A 32 4.84 8.48 -36.95
C MET A 32 4.62 6.97 -36.95
N THR A 33 5.49 6.20 -37.62
CA THR A 33 5.39 4.75 -37.71
C THR A 33 5.52 4.09 -36.35
N VAL A 34 6.40 4.59 -35.47
CA VAL A 34 6.52 4.04 -34.10
C VAL A 34 5.25 4.30 -33.30
N LEU A 35 4.66 5.49 -33.35
CA LEU A 35 3.40 5.79 -32.66
C LEU A 35 2.23 4.97 -33.22
N ASP A 36 2.17 4.77 -34.53
CA ASP A 36 1.15 3.91 -35.15
C ASP A 36 1.35 2.45 -34.74
N ASN A 37 2.58 1.94 -34.73
CA ASN A 37 2.86 0.59 -34.23
C ASN A 37 2.47 0.40 -32.76
N LEU A 38 2.67 1.43 -31.91
CA LEU A 38 2.24 1.39 -30.51
C LEU A 38 0.72 1.40 -30.40
N HIS A 39 0.03 2.15 -31.26
CA HIS A 39 -1.42 2.15 -31.32
C HIS A 39 -1.98 0.79 -31.76
N GLN A 40 -1.40 0.18 -32.80
CA GLN A 40 -1.79 -1.16 -33.27
C GLN A 40 -1.61 -2.23 -32.20
N LYS A 41 -0.61 -2.06 -31.31
CA LYS A 41 -0.41 -2.92 -30.13
C LYS A 41 -1.32 -2.60 -28.95
N GLY A 42 -2.16 -1.57 -29.04
CA GLY A 42 -3.06 -1.12 -27.98
C GLY A 42 -2.37 -0.36 -26.84
N TRP A 43 -1.11 0.06 -27.00
CA TRP A 43 -0.35 0.72 -25.93
C TRP A 43 -0.65 2.21 -25.82
N VAL A 44 -1.10 2.80 -26.93
CA VAL A 44 -1.58 4.16 -26.98
C VAL A 44 -2.94 4.18 -27.68
N ARG A 45 -3.85 5.02 -27.21
CA ARG A 45 -5.09 5.36 -27.93
C ARG A 45 -4.80 6.51 -28.87
N ARG A 46 -5.46 6.53 -30.04
CA ARG A 46 -5.30 7.58 -31.03
C ARG A 46 -6.63 8.27 -31.30
N GLU A 47 -6.62 9.59 -31.27
CA GLU A 47 -7.79 10.42 -31.62
C GLU A 47 -7.44 11.37 -32.77
N ALA A 48 -8.38 11.55 -33.68
CA ALA A 48 -8.24 12.52 -34.76
C ALA A 48 -8.40 13.94 -34.22
N GLU A 49 -7.48 14.82 -34.57
CA GLU A 49 -7.54 16.25 -34.28
C GLU A 49 -7.24 17.03 -35.57
N GLY A 50 -8.30 17.43 -36.26
CA GLY A 50 -8.20 18.09 -37.56
C GLY A 50 -7.51 17.21 -38.61
N ARG A 51 -6.29 17.58 -39.02
CA ARG A 51 -5.48 16.85 -40.00
C ARG A 51 -4.37 15.99 -39.35
N ALA A 52 -4.32 15.96 -38.03
CA ALA A 52 -3.32 15.23 -37.27
C ALA A 52 -3.99 14.21 -36.33
N TYR A 53 -3.15 13.38 -35.72
CA TYR A 53 -3.56 12.47 -34.67
C TYR A 53 -2.87 12.82 -33.36
N ARG A 54 -3.62 12.73 -32.27
CA ARG A 54 -3.09 12.73 -30.90
C ARG A 54 -3.04 11.31 -30.39
N TYR A 55 -1.96 10.99 -29.68
CA TYR A 55 -1.71 9.71 -29.04
C TYR A 55 -1.64 9.89 -27.53
N GLU A 56 -2.29 9.02 -26.78
CA GLU A 56 -2.24 9.02 -25.32
C GLU A 56 -1.97 7.61 -24.82
N ALA A 57 -1.15 7.46 -23.77
CA ALA A 57 -0.87 6.16 -23.17
C ALA A 57 -2.16 5.54 -22.59
N VAL A 58 -2.38 4.25 -22.86
CA VAL A 58 -3.51 3.50 -22.30
C VAL A 58 -3.22 3.05 -20.86
N SER A 59 -1.95 2.87 -20.52
CA SER A 59 -1.51 2.44 -19.19
C SER A 59 -0.30 3.24 -18.70
N THR A 60 -0.16 3.33 -17.37
CA THR A 60 1.05 3.89 -16.75
C THR A 60 2.26 2.99 -17.01
N ARG A 61 3.47 3.54 -16.84
CA ARG A 61 4.71 2.76 -16.90
C ARG A 61 4.72 1.61 -15.88
N ALA A 62 4.25 1.89 -14.66
CA ALA A 62 4.16 0.88 -13.60
C ALA A 62 3.20 -0.26 -13.96
N ALA A 63 2.00 0.08 -14.45
CA ALA A 63 1.02 -0.91 -14.90
C ALA A 63 1.57 -1.77 -16.07
N TYR A 64 2.28 -1.15 -17.01
CA TYR A 64 2.93 -1.87 -18.09
C TYR A 64 4.01 -2.85 -17.59
N SER A 65 4.87 -2.40 -16.68
CA SER A 65 5.87 -3.28 -16.06
C SER A 65 5.24 -4.44 -15.30
N ALA A 66 4.16 -4.19 -14.56
CA ALA A 66 3.41 -5.23 -13.85
C ALA A 66 2.81 -6.26 -14.83
N ALA A 67 2.25 -5.81 -15.95
CA ALA A 67 1.71 -6.69 -16.99
C ALA A 67 2.81 -7.60 -17.58
N LEU A 68 4.00 -7.08 -17.87
CA LEU A 68 5.12 -7.90 -18.36
C LEU A 68 5.58 -8.93 -17.32
N MET A 69 5.64 -8.55 -16.04
CA MET A 69 5.99 -9.49 -14.97
C MET A 69 4.94 -10.60 -14.86
N ASN A 70 3.65 -10.26 -14.95
CA ASN A 70 2.56 -11.22 -14.90
C ASN A 70 2.52 -12.14 -16.13
N GLU A 71 2.79 -11.62 -17.33
CA GLU A 71 2.88 -12.41 -18.56
C GLU A 71 4.01 -13.43 -18.48
N ALA A 72 5.22 -12.99 -18.09
CA ALA A 72 6.36 -13.88 -17.93
C ALA A 72 6.10 -14.96 -16.86
N TRP A 73 5.41 -14.61 -15.78
CA TRP A 73 5.04 -15.56 -14.74
C TRP A 73 3.98 -16.55 -15.24
N SER A 74 2.95 -16.08 -15.94
CA SER A 74 1.87 -16.93 -16.47
C SER A 74 2.35 -17.90 -17.54
N ALA A 75 3.43 -17.56 -18.25
CA ALA A 75 4.07 -18.43 -19.22
C ALA A 75 4.95 -19.54 -18.60
N SER A 76 5.13 -19.56 -17.28
CA SER A 76 5.95 -20.56 -16.60
C SER A 76 5.19 -21.87 -16.34
N ASP A 77 5.82 -23.00 -16.69
CA ASP A 77 5.30 -24.34 -16.36
C ASP A 77 5.35 -24.65 -14.85
N ASN A 78 6.12 -23.89 -14.07
CA ASN A 78 6.17 -23.99 -12.61
C ASN A 78 6.24 -22.59 -11.96
N PRO A 79 5.08 -21.96 -11.73
CA PRO A 79 4.96 -20.63 -11.13
C PRO A 79 5.70 -20.46 -9.80
N ALA A 80 5.69 -21.49 -8.94
CA ALA A 80 6.34 -21.44 -7.63
C ALA A 80 7.87 -21.43 -7.75
N ALA A 81 8.44 -22.27 -8.61
CA ALA A 81 9.87 -22.30 -8.86
C ALA A 81 10.36 -21.00 -9.53
N ALA A 82 9.57 -20.44 -10.45
CA ALA A 82 9.87 -19.17 -11.09
C ALA A 82 9.97 -18.01 -10.08
N LEU A 83 9.08 -17.98 -9.08
CA LEU A 83 9.17 -17.01 -7.99
C LEU A 83 10.46 -17.17 -7.18
N VAL A 84 10.82 -18.38 -6.77
CA VAL A 84 12.07 -18.63 -6.00
C VAL A 84 13.28 -18.11 -6.79
N ALA A 85 13.38 -18.49 -8.06
CA ALA A 85 14.46 -18.01 -8.93
C ALA A 85 14.45 -16.49 -9.11
N PHE A 86 13.25 -15.88 -9.20
CA PHE A 86 13.10 -14.42 -9.29
C PHE A 86 13.60 -13.72 -8.02
N PHE A 87 13.30 -14.25 -6.83
CA PHE A 87 13.82 -13.72 -5.56
C PHE A 87 15.35 -13.80 -5.50
N ASP A 88 15.95 -14.89 -5.97
CA ASP A 88 17.41 -15.04 -6.01
C ASP A 88 18.08 -13.99 -6.92
N MET A 89 17.43 -13.60 -8.00
CA MET A 89 17.92 -12.56 -8.92
C MET A 89 17.73 -11.13 -8.42
N MET A 90 16.90 -10.89 -7.40
CA MET A 90 16.65 -9.53 -6.88
C MET A 90 17.81 -8.98 -6.05
N SER A 91 18.07 -7.68 -6.19
CA SER A 91 18.93 -6.93 -5.27
C SER A 91 18.28 -6.79 -3.88
N PRO A 92 19.07 -6.50 -2.83
CA PRO A 92 18.54 -6.23 -1.49
C PRO A 92 17.47 -5.12 -1.47
N GLU A 93 17.66 -4.05 -2.26
CA GLU A 93 16.73 -2.93 -2.38
C GLU A 93 15.42 -3.36 -3.03
N GLN A 94 15.48 -4.18 -4.08
CA GLN A 94 14.30 -4.72 -4.76
C GLN A 94 13.49 -5.63 -3.82
N ARG A 95 14.16 -6.47 -3.02
CA ARG A 95 13.50 -7.30 -2.00
C ARG A 95 12.84 -6.46 -0.93
N HIS A 96 13.48 -5.37 -0.50
CA HIS A 96 12.91 -4.44 0.48
C HIS A 96 11.65 -3.77 -0.08
N ALA A 97 11.72 -3.25 -1.31
CA ALA A 97 10.59 -2.61 -1.98
C ALA A 97 9.41 -3.59 -2.18
N LEU A 98 9.69 -4.86 -2.52
CA LEU A 98 8.66 -5.88 -2.63
C LEU A 98 7.99 -6.17 -1.28
N ARG A 99 8.76 -6.31 -0.21
CA ARG A 99 8.21 -6.51 1.14
C ARG A 99 7.32 -5.35 1.57
N ASP A 100 7.72 -4.11 1.29
CA ASP A 100 6.92 -2.93 1.59
C ASP A 100 5.64 -2.89 0.74
N ALA A 101 5.73 -3.25 -0.54
CA ALA A 101 4.56 -3.35 -1.43
C ALA A 101 3.56 -4.41 -0.95
N VAL A 102 4.03 -5.60 -0.55
CA VAL A 102 3.16 -6.66 0.02
C VAL A 102 2.47 -6.16 1.28
N ARG A 103 3.19 -5.48 2.17
CA ARG A 103 2.60 -4.89 3.38
C ARG A 103 1.51 -3.86 3.02
N MET A 104 1.76 -2.98 2.05
CA MET A 104 0.76 -2.01 1.62
C MET A 104 -0.51 -2.68 1.07
N VAL A 105 -0.37 -3.72 0.25
CA VAL A 105 -1.52 -4.44 -0.31
C VAL A 105 -2.27 -5.26 0.74
N GLN A 106 -1.57 -5.82 1.74
CA GLN A 106 -2.19 -6.55 2.85
C GLN A 106 -2.97 -5.64 3.81
N ILE A 107 -2.61 -4.36 3.92
CA ILE A 107 -3.34 -3.39 4.76
C ILE A 107 -4.73 -3.07 4.16
N ASP A 108 -4.90 -3.24 2.85
CA ASP A 108 -6.16 -2.98 2.14
C ASP A 108 -7.12 -4.19 2.13
N ASP A 109 -6.78 -5.29 2.80
CA ASP A 109 -7.63 -6.48 2.98
C ASP A 109 -8.24 -6.50 4.40
N PRO A 110 -9.45 -5.91 4.61
CA PRO A 110 -10.03 -5.79 5.96
C PRO A 110 -10.49 -7.12 6.57
N GLU A 111 -10.45 -8.24 5.84
CA GLU A 111 -10.91 -9.56 6.35
C GLU A 111 -9.83 -10.40 7.06
N SER A 112 -8.54 -10.00 7.07
CA SER A 112 -7.47 -10.78 7.71
C SER A 112 -7.01 -10.28 9.09
N THR A 113 -7.75 -9.37 9.73
CA THR A 113 -7.54 -9.08 11.16
C THR A 113 -8.28 -10.14 11.99
N ASP A 114 -7.59 -11.21 12.37
CA ASP A 114 -8.07 -12.16 13.38
C ASP A 114 -8.62 -11.40 14.60
N PRO A 115 -9.90 -11.55 14.98
CA PRO A 115 -10.45 -10.90 16.17
C PRO A 115 -9.98 -11.55 17.48
N GLU A 116 -9.34 -12.73 17.44
CA GLU A 116 -8.97 -13.50 18.64
C GLU A 116 -7.81 -12.91 19.47
N SER A 117 -7.07 -11.92 18.99
CA SER A 117 -5.99 -11.30 19.79
C SER A 117 -6.44 -10.18 20.72
N ARG A 118 -7.73 -9.82 20.74
CA ARG A 118 -8.25 -8.73 21.59
C ARG A 118 -8.87 -9.19 22.91
N GLU A 119 -9.16 -10.48 23.08
CA GLU A 119 -9.81 -10.98 24.31
C GLU A 119 -8.82 -11.25 25.45
N GLU A 120 -7.52 -11.40 25.20
CA GLU A 120 -6.53 -11.67 26.27
C GLU A 120 -6.13 -10.43 27.12
N THR A 121 -6.60 -9.22 26.78
CA THR A 121 -6.25 -8.01 27.56
C THR A 121 -7.35 -7.54 28.52
N GLU A 122 -8.58 -8.07 28.43
CA GLU A 122 -9.70 -7.66 29.31
C GLU A 122 -9.91 -8.60 30.52
N GLU A 123 -9.48 -9.87 30.48
CA GLU A 123 -9.65 -10.79 31.62
C GLU A 123 -8.63 -10.60 32.78
N ALA A 124 -7.61 -9.77 32.61
CA ALA A 124 -6.58 -9.58 33.65
C ALA A 124 -6.92 -8.50 34.70
N GLU A 125 -8.03 -7.77 34.56
CA GLU A 125 -8.38 -6.66 35.48
C GLU A 125 -9.55 -6.97 36.43
N GLU A 126 -10.17 -8.17 36.37
CA GLU A 126 -11.27 -8.56 37.27
C GLU A 126 -10.89 -9.75 38.16
N THR A 127 -9.90 -9.57 39.04
CA THR A 127 -9.80 -10.40 40.25
C THR A 127 -9.26 -9.59 41.42
N THR A 128 -10.09 -8.69 41.93
CA THR A 128 -9.89 -8.11 43.27
C THR A 128 -10.45 -9.09 44.30
N PRO A 129 -9.66 -9.68 45.21
CA PRO A 129 -10.22 -10.46 46.29
C PRO A 129 -10.78 -9.50 47.36
N GLU A 130 -12.10 -9.50 47.46
CA GLU A 130 -12.90 -8.99 48.57
C GLU A 130 -12.45 -9.69 49.88
N ARG A 131 -11.65 -9.01 50.70
CA ARG A 131 -11.43 -9.40 52.09
C ARG A 131 -12.41 -8.62 52.97
N ALA A 132 -13.64 -9.12 53.00
CA ALA A 132 -14.67 -8.65 53.93
C ALA A 132 -14.25 -8.95 55.38
N GLU A 133 -14.24 -7.89 56.17
CA GLU A 133 -14.09 -7.87 57.61
C GLU A 133 -15.29 -8.56 58.27
N GLU A 134 -15.04 -9.49 59.19
CA GLU A 134 -16.07 -9.99 60.09
C GLU A 134 -15.59 -9.90 61.55
N ARG A 135 -16.42 -9.21 62.34
CA ARG A 135 -16.61 -9.28 63.80
C ARG A 135 -15.88 -8.25 64.68
N ALA A 136 -16.63 -7.20 65.01
CA ALA A 136 -16.81 -6.79 66.42
C ALA A 136 -18.18 -6.09 66.58
N THR A 137 -19.19 -6.85 66.99
CA THR A 137 -20.48 -6.33 67.46
C THR A 137 -20.26 -5.79 68.87
N GLY A 138 -20.48 -4.48 69.04
CA GLY A 138 -20.51 -3.84 70.35
C GLY A 138 -21.91 -3.96 70.96
N GLU A 139 -21.99 -4.46 72.19
CA GLU A 139 -23.09 -4.20 73.10
C GLU A 139 -22.51 -4.16 74.51
N GLY A 140 -22.58 -3.00 75.15
CA GLY A 140 -21.94 -2.69 76.41
C GLY A 140 -22.46 -1.37 76.95
N ASP A 141 -23.54 -1.49 77.70
CA ASP A 141 -24.31 -0.51 78.46
C ASP A 141 -23.47 0.53 79.24
N GLU A 142 -23.98 1.76 79.28
CA GLU A 142 -23.56 2.91 80.12
C GLU A 142 -23.75 2.61 81.64
N PRO A 143 -23.56 3.53 82.62
CA PRO A 143 -23.01 4.90 82.61
C PRO A 143 -22.00 5.19 83.76
N GLY A 144 -21.40 6.39 83.81
CA GLY A 144 -20.86 6.91 85.09
C GLY A 144 -19.86 8.07 85.08
N ALA A 145 -20.40 9.30 85.19
CA ALA A 145 -20.01 10.38 86.11
C ALA A 145 -18.56 10.96 86.19
N GLY A 146 -18.51 12.31 86.18
CA GLY A 146 -17.55 13.13 86.96
C GLY A 146 -16.48 13.85 86.12
N ALA A 147 -16.61 15.15 85.80
CA ALA A 147 -16.39 16.35 86.64
C ALA A 147 -14.94 16.87 86.70
N GLY A 148 -14.77 18.16 86.38
CA GLY A 148 -13.59 19.02 86.67
C GLY A 148 -12.46 18.91 85.65
N GLY A 149 -11.79 19.96 85.18
CA GLY A 149 -11.68 21.36 85.61
C GLY A 149 -10.25 21.84 85.32
N THR A 150 -10.11 23.02 84.69
CA THR A 150 -9.01 24.01 84.81
C THR A 150 -7.54 23.59 84.75
N GLY A 151 -6.76 24.28 83.91
CA GLY A 151 -5.33 24.52 84.22
C GLY A 151 -4.46 25.01 83.07
N ARG A 152 -4.42 26.34 82.89
CA ARG A 152 -3.34 27.22 82.39
C ARG A 152 -2.34 26.74 81.34
#